data_AF-A0A3M1CL27-F1
#
_entry.id   AF-A0A3M1CL27-F1
#
_cell.length_a   1.000
_cell.length_b   1.000
_cell.length_c   1.000
_cell.angle_alpha   90.00
_cell.angle_beta   90.00
_cell.angle_gamma   90.00
#
_symmetry.space_group_name_H-M   'P 1'
#
loop_
_entity.id
_entity.type
_entity.pdbx_description
1 polymer ?
#
loop_
_entity_poly.entity_id
_entity_poly.type
_entity_poly.pdbx_seq_one_letter_code
_entity_poly.pdbx_strand_id
1 'polypeptide(L)' 'EIRSPEIRRVRESLVEAGALAALMSGSGPSVLGVCESLEHACRVATDLRRQQGWNYLVVHTG' A
#
# COMPACT_ATOMS: atom_id res chain seq x y z
N GLU A 1 -16.29 -1.15 -6.05
CA GLU A 1 -15.56 -0.97 -7.31
C GLU A 1 -14.71 0.29 -7.21
N ILE A 2 -13.38 0.21 -7.42
CA ILE A 2 -12.48 1.37 -7.35
C ILE A 2 -12.60 2.13 -8.67
N ARG A 3 -13.23 3.31 -8.65
CA ARG A 3 -13.49 4.10 -9.86
C ARG A 3 -12.31 4.99 -10.30
N SER A 4 -11.29 5.15 -9.45
CA SER A 4 -10.11 5.98 -9.74
C SER A 4 -8.94 5.12 -10.24
N PRO A 5 -8.42 5.35 -11.46
CA PRO A 5 -7.27 4.62 -11.99
C PRO A 5 -6.03 4.69 -11.10
N GLU A 6 -5.82 5.83 -10.43
CA GLU A 6 -4.66 6.03 -9.54
C GLU A 6 -4.76 5.17 -8.28
N ILE A 7 -5.96 5.08 -7.68
CA ILE A 7 -6.19 4.22 -6.51
C ILE A 7 -5.97 2.74 -6.90
N ARG A 8 -6.38 2.35 -8.10
CA ARG A 8 -6.13 1.00 -8.61
C ARG A 8 -4.62 0.75 -8.78
N ARG A 9 -3.87 1.72 -9.31
CA ARG A 9 -2.41 1.65 -9.46
C ARG A 9 -1.69 1.48 -8.12
N VAL A 10 -2.09 2.24 -7.10
CA VAL A 10 -1.53 2.12 -5.74
C VAL A 10 -1.81 0.73 -5.16
N ARG A 11 -3.04 0.22 -5.29
CA ARG A 11 -3.42 -1.12 -4.83
C ARG A 11 -2.60 -2.21 -5.50
N GLU A 12 -2.48 -2.16 -6.83
CA GLU A 12 -1.73 -3.14 -7.61
C GLU A 12 -0.24 -3.09 -7.22
N SER A 13 0.33 -1.89 -7.09
CA SER A 13 1.74 -1.73 -6.68
C SER A 13 2.01 -2.29 -5.28
N LEU A 14 1.08 -2.13 -4.33
CA LEU A 14 1.21 -2.74 -2.99
C LEU A 14 1.28 -4.26 -3.05
N VAL A 15 0.42 -4.89 -3.86
CA VAL A 15 0.41 -6.36 -4.03
C VAL A 15 1.67 -6.83 -4.76
N GLU A 16 2.07 -6.14 -5.82
CA GLU A 16 3.30 -6.45 -6.57
C GLU A 16 4.56 -6.31 -5.71
N ALA A 17 4.58 -5.37 -4.77
CA ALA A 17 5.67 -5.18 -3.82
C ALA A 17 5.68 -6.21 -2.67
N GLY A 18 4.66 -7.07 -2.56
CA GLY A 18 4.63 -8.18 -1.61
C GLY A 18 3.57 -8.08 -0.49
N ALA A 19 2.73 -7.04 -0.46
CA ALA A 19 1.63 -7.02 0.49
C ALA A 19 0.66 -8.20 0.25
N LEU A 20 0.20 -8.82 1.34
CA LEU A 20 -0.72 -9.97 1.29
C LEU A 20 -2.05 -9.62 0.64
N ALA A 21 -2.52 -8.41 0.91
CA ALA A 21 -3.73 -7.84 0.35
C ALA A 21 -3.64 -6.32 0.40
N ALA A 22 -4.37 -5.65 -0.50
CA ALA A 22 -4.51 -4.20 -0.48
C ALA A 22 -5.95 -3.77 -0.81
N LEU A 23 -6.44 -2.77 -0.08
CA LEU A 23 -7.75 -2.17 -0.25
C LEU A 23 -7.74 -0.65 -0.04
N MET A 24 -8.67 0.06 -0.68
CA MET A 24 -8.89 1.47 -0.37
C MET A 24 -9.46 1.60 1.05
N SER A 25 -8.87 2.49 1.85
CA SER A 25 -9.31 2.77 3.21
C SER A 25 -10.34 3.91 3.24
N GLY A 26 -11.50 3.64 3.84
CA GLY A 26 -12.57 4.64 4.02
C GLY A 26 -13.12 5.20 2.72
N SER A 27 -13.35 6.51 2.66
CA SER A 27 -13.80 7.24 1.46
C SER A 27 -12.67 7.60 0.48
N GLY A 28 -11.44 7.13 0.73
CA GLY A 28 -10.27 7.40 -0.11
C GLY A 28 -9.55 8.72 0.19
N PRO A 29 -8.42 9.00 -0.49
CA PRO A 29 -7.78 8.19 -1.54
C PRO A 29 -6.75 7.17 -1.01
N SER A 30 -6.59 7.03 0.31
CA SER A 30 -5.59 6.16 0.91
C SER A 30 -5.86 4.68 0.61
N VAL A 31 -4.80 3.93 0.33
CA VAL A 31 -4.85 2.47 0.16
C VAL A 31 -4.02 1.83 1.28
N LEU A 32 -4.61 0.85 1.96
CA LEU A 32 -3.98 0.07 3.01
C LEU A 32 -3.51 -1.26 2.43
N GLY A 33 -2.23 -1.58 2.62
CA GLY A 33 -1.67 -2.91 2.39
C GLY A 33 -1.43 -3.64 3.72
N VAL A 34 -1.74 -4.94 3.78
CA VAL A 34 -1.49 -5.79 4.94
C VAL A 34 -0.22 -6.60 4.72
N CYS A 35 0.67 -6.63 5.71
CA CYS A 35 1.92 -7.39 5.68
C CYS A 35 2.01 -8.30 6.91
N GLU A 36 2.76 -9.39 6.80
CA GLU A 36 2.92 -10.40 7.87
C GLU A 36 3.65 -9.90 9.11
N SER A 37 4.51 -8.89 8.96
CA SER A 37 5.32 -8.33 10.05
C SER A 37 5.70 -6.88 9.76
N LEU A 38 6.19 -6.17 10.79
CA LEU A 38 6.73 -4.82 10.61
C LEU A 38 7.95 -4.82 9.67
N GLU A 39 8.83 -5.82 9.77
CA GLU A 39 9.97 -5.95 8.86
C GLU A 39 9.51 -6.13 7.41
N HIS A 40 8.49 -6.98 7.19
CA HIS A 40 7.89 -7.15 5.88
C HIS A 40 7.31 -5.83 5.36
N ALA A 41 6.54 -5.10 6.17
CA ALA A 41 5.97 -3.81 5.81
C ALA A 41 7.05 -2.76 5.43
N CYS A 42 8.17 -2.73 6.14
CA CYS A 42 9.30 -1.84 5.84
C CYS A 42 9.95 -2.16 4.48
N ARG A 43 10.08 -3.44 4.11
CA ARG A 43 10.60 -3.84 2.79
C ARG A 43 9.65 -3.39 1.67
N VAL A 44 8.37 -3.70 1.79
CA VAL A 44 7.32 -3.26 0.85
C VAL A 44 7.36 -1.74 0.65
N ALA A 45 7.39 -0.97 1.75
CA ALA A 45 7.44 0.49 1.68
C ALA A 45 8.73 1.01 1.03
N THR A 46 9.88 0.35 1.25
CA THR A 46 11.15 0.73 0.63
C THR A 46 11.12 0.53 -0.88
N ASP A 47 10.53 -0.57 -1.36
CA ASP A 47 10.41 -0.84 -2.79
C ASP A 47 9.49 0.15 -3.48
N LEU A 48 8.39 0.53 -2.82
CA LEU A 48 7.43 1.51 -3.32
C LEU A 48 7.93 2.94 -3.29
N ARG A 49 8.77 3.33 -2.32
CA ARG A 49 9.36 4.69 -2.22
C ARG A 49 10.16 5.13 -3.46
N ARG A 50 10.49 4.21 -4.37
CA ARG A 50 11.04 4.54 -5.69
C ARG A 50 10.04 5.24 -6.60
N GLN A 51 8.73 5.07 -6.36
CA GLN A 51 7.66 5.75 -7.08
C GLN A 51 7.41 7.15 -6.49
N GLN A 52 7.49 8.16 -7.36
CA GLN A 52 7.25 9.56 -7.01
C GLN A 52 5.74 9.85 -6.93
N GLY A 53 5.32 10.71 -6.00
CA GLY A 53 3.95 11.23 -5.94
C GLY A 53 3.02 10.59 -4.91
N TRP A 54 3.46 9.56 -4.18
CA TRP A 54 2.69 8.95 -3.09
C TRP A 54 3.34 9.18 -1.73
N ASN A 55 2.50 9.34 -0.70
CA ASN A 55 2.95 9.39 0.69
C ASN A 55 2.76 8.02 1.34
N TYR A 56 3.79 7.52 2.01
CA TYR A 56 3.79 6.19 2.63
C TYR A 56 3.81 6.30 4.15
N LEU A 57 2.92 5.57 4.80
CA LEU A 57 2.93 5.36 6.24
C LEU A 57 3.06 3.86 6.52
N VAL A 58 3.99 3.51 7.42
CA VAL A 58 4.10 2.15 7.96
C VAL A 58 3.63 2.19 9.40
N VAL A 59 2.64 1.35 9.71
CA VAL A 59 2.09 1.20 11.07
C VAL A 59 2.14 -0.27 11.47
N HIS A 60 2.38 -0.52 12.75
CA HIS A 60 2.26 -1.84 13.35
C HIS A 60 1.15 -1.80 14.39
N THR A 61 0.17 -2.69 14.25
CA THR A 61 -0.90 -2.88 15.22
C THR A 61 -0.58 -4.15 16.00
N GLY A 62 -0.47 -4.03 17.32
CA GLY A 62 -0.28 -5.16 18.24
C GLY A 62 -1.57 -5.88 18.56
#